data_AF-A0A956U504-F1
#
_entry.id   AF-A0A956U504-F1
#
_cell.length_a   1.000
_cell.length_b   1.000
_cell.length_c   1.000
_cell.angle_alpha   90.00
_cell.angle_beta   90.00
_cell.angle_gamma   90.00
#
_symmetry.space_group_name_H-M   'P 1'
#
loop_
_entity.id
_entity.type
_entity.pdbx_description
1 polymer ?
#
loop_
_entity_poly.entity_id
_entity_poly.type
_entity_poly.pdbx_seq_one_letter_code
_entity_poly.pdbx_strand_id
1 'polypeptide(L)'
;MNSELKASISADRTIDRVAMRPGVDAAYQTLINEVNSTRAELTPTEYALFLKEFSTAGASELGDLSIGYADANFKVLDNDGDGQLSKDEIGKRKGEVTSANGERSEIGLPKELEATFLDNLMERHDSLRYESRDDGFLTLYQEPRGITRKDLASAISRTDSLRKQFAPRTYLTKGFDSSPVADIPDSVQELLNLGGMELKSVSGSLKDKLKEHHSEQPNTAMAVGLYSATTNEIMTEKGSYEAKSRQHEIGHFIDDALSPGRSHFTERPAFVQALDKDMSALSSATEWNKEFPEAHLFVRSGLYAGRMSESARKEIFADLYQTQDTELYCKMRSVFPAASAAIDKALHDQGIERFSLKNNAPLSTACGDTRALIL
;
A
#
# COMPACT_ATOMS: atom_id res chain seq x y z
N MET A 1 12.89 14.58 -5.29
CA MET A 1 11.77 13.91 -4.62
C MET A 1 11.64 14.43 -3.18
N ASN A 2 10.42 14.79 -2.78
CA ASN A 2 10.10 15.30 -1.45
C ASN A 2 10.31 14.22 -0.37
N SER A 3 10.84 14.62 0.80
CA SER A 3 11.12 13.72 1.93
C SER A 3 9.88 13.02 2.50
N GLU A 4 8.71 13.65 2.46
CA GLU A 4 7.45 13.04 2.89
C GLU A 4 7.06 11.87 1.99
N LEU A 5 7.15 12.04 0.66
CA LEU A 5 6.85 10.97 -0.29
C LEU A 5 7.80 9.78 -0.15
N LYS A 6 9.10 10.04 0.05
CA LYS A 6 10.08 8.97 0.30
C LYS A 6 9.74 8.16 1.54
N ALA A 7 9.40 8.85 2.62
CA ALA A 7 9.03 8.25 3.89
C ALA A 7 7.78 7.38 3.77
N SER A 8 6.73 7.88 3.11
CA SER A 8 5.47 7.16 2.88
C SER A 8 5.67 5.87 2.10
N ILE A 9 6.33 5.94 0.94
CA ILE A 9 6.56 4.76 0.10
C ILE A 9 7.40 3.71 0.84
N SER A 10 8.38 4.16 1.63
CA SER A 10 9.20 3.25 2.43
C SER A 10 8.40 2.57 3.54
N ALA A 11 7.43 3.28 4.14
CA ALA A 11 6.51 2.74 5.13
C ALA A 11 5.61 1.68 4.51
N ASP A 12 4.93 1.99 3.41
CA ASP A 12 4.01 1.05 2.74
C ASP A 12 4.75 -0.19 2.24
N ARG A 13 5.92 -0.03 1.60
CA ARG A 13 6.80 -1.14 1.21
C ARG A 13 7.15 -2.04 2.40
N THR A 14 7.49 -1.44 3.53
CA THR A 14 7.87 -2.18 4.74
C THR A 14 6.68 -3.01 5.24
N ILE A 15 5.49 -2.40 5.30
CA ILE A 15 4.26 -3.08 5.73
C ILE A 15 3.95 -4.25 4.79
N ASP A 16 3.97 -4.05 3.48
CA ASP A 16 3.63 -5.08 2.51
C ASP A 16 4.62 -6.25 2.53
N ARG A 17 5.93 -5.98 2.58
CA ARG A 17 6.94 -7.05 2.68
C ARG A 17 6.79 -7.89 3.94
N VAL A 18 6.38 -7.27 5.05
CA VAL A 18 6.10 -7.96 6.30
C VAL A 18 4.81 -8.77 6.19
N ALA A 19 3.74 -8.20 5.63
CA ALA A 19 2.45 -8.85 5.43
C ALA A 19 2.55 -10.09 4.52
N MET A 20 3.44 -10.08 3.52
CA MET A 20 3.66 -11.21 2.62
C MET A 20 4.33 -12.43 3.27
N ARG A 21 4.88 -12.31 4.50
CA ARG A 21 5.54 -13.44 5.16
C ARG A 21 4.52 -14.42 5.74
N PRO A 22 4.56 -15.72 5.38
CA PRO A 22 3.52 -16.67 5.77
C PRO A 22 3.58 -17.11 7.24
N GLY A 23 4.69 -16.85 7.95
CA GLY A 23 4.85 -17.18 9.37
C GLY A 23 5.11 -15.94 10.21
N VAL A 24 4.57 -15.91 11.42
CA VAL A 24 4.67 -14.78 12.36
C VAL A 24 6.12 -14.46 12.71
N ASP A 25 6.94 -15.46 13.00
CA ASP A 25 8.36 -15.24 13.33
C ASP A 25 9.14 -14.67 12.14
N ALA A 26 8.90 -15.22 10.95
CA ALA A 26 9.53 -14.75 9.72
C ALA A 26 9.08 -13.31 9.38
N ALA A 27 7.81 -12.99 9.63
CA ALA A 27 7.26 -11.65 9.47
C ALA A 27 7.90 -10.67 10.45
N TYR A 28 7.99 -11.03 11.74
CA TYR A 28 8.63 -10.22 12.76
C TYR A 28 10.12 -9.98 12.49
N GLN A 29 10.86 -11.01 12.05
CA GLN A 29 12.26 -10.82 11.64
C GLN A 29 12.39 -9.94 10.38
N THR A 30 11.47 -10.09 9.42
CA THR A 30 11.41 -9.21 8.25
C THR A 30 11.17 -7.76 8.66
N LEU A 31 10.26 -7.52 9.61
CA LEU A 31 9.97 -6.20 10.15
C LEU A 31 11.23 -5.54 10.72
N ILE A 32 11.97 -6.26 11.57
CA ILE A 32 13.22 -5.75 12.17
C ILE A 32 14.24 -5.42 11.07
N ASN A 33 14.39 -6.28 10.07
CA ASN A 33 15.34 -6.08 8.98
C ASN A 33 14.96 -4.90 8.09
N GLU A 34 13.69 -4.76 7.71
CA GLU A 34 13.21 -3.66 6.86
C GLU A 34 13.30 -2.31 7.57
N VAL A 35 12.94 -2.22 8.85
CA VAL A 35 13.08 -0.97 9.63
C VAL A 35 14.55 -0.55 9.77
N ASN A 36 15.46 -1.53 9.92
CA ASN A 36 16.90 -1.26 9.99
C ASN A 36 17.49 -0.85 8.64
N SER A 37 17.13 -1.54 7.56
CA SER A 37 17.61 -1.22 6.20
C SER A 37 17.11 0.15 5.76
N THR A 38 15.84 0.47 6.01
CA THR A 38 15.25 1.77 5.67
C THR A 38 15.97 2.94 6.38
N ARG A 39 16.47 2.72 7.60
CA ARG A 39 17.28 3.72 8.31
C ARG A 39 18.58 4.07 7.57
N ALA A 40 19.19 3.09 6.89
CA ALA A 40 20.41 3.32 6.13
C ALA A 40 20.14 4.02 4.78
N GLU A 41 18.91 3.92 4.27
CA GLU A 41 18.47 4.49 3.00
C GLU A 41 17.97 5.94 3.11
N LEU A 42 17.48 6.35 4.28
CA LEU A 42 16.83 7.65 4.50
C LEU A 42 17.71 8.63 5.30
N THR A 43 17.55 9.92 5.02
CA THR A 43 18.12 10.98 5.88
C THR A 43 17.43 11.00 7.26
N PRO A 44 18.01 11.63 8.29
CA PRO A 44 17.38 11.68 9.62
C PRO A 44 15.95 12.24 9.61
N THR A 45 15.69 13.30 8.83
CA THR A 45 14.35 13.89 8.70
C THR A 45 13.37 12.95 8.02
N GLU A 46 13.79 12.28 6.93
CA GLU A 46 12.97 11.30 6.22
C GLU A 46 12.68 10.07 7.08
N TYR A 47 13.66 9.61 7.86
CA TYR A 47 13.48 8.48 8.74
C TYR A 47 12.49 8.79 9.87
N ALA A 48 12.55 9.99 10.46
CA ALA A 48 11.57 10.42 11.47
C ALA A 48 10.13 10.46 10.90
N LEU A 49 9.98 10.94 9.65
CA LEU A 49 8.69 10.89 8.95
C LEU A 49 8.26 9.45 8.67
N PHE A 50 9.17 8.59 8.21
CA PHE A 50 8.90 7.17 7.97
C PHE A 50 8.37 6.49 9.25
N LEU A 51 9.01 6.72 10.39
CA LEU A 51 8.57 6.11 11.66
C LEU A 51 7.16 6.54 12.04
N LYS A 52 6.81 7.80 11.81
CA LYS A 52 5.47 8.35 12.09
C LYS A 52 4.40 7.72 11.19
N GLU A 53 4.64 7.70 9.87
CA GLU A 53 3.70 7.12 8.90
C GLU A 53 3.56 5.60 9.13
N PHE A 54 4.69 4.91 9.27
CA PHE A 54 4.75 3.48 9.51
C PHE A 54 4.03 3.06 10.79
N SER A 55 4.13 3.83 11.86
CA SER A 55 3.43 3.52 13.12
C SER A 55 1.92 3.72 13.00
N THR A 56 1.48 4.71 12.23
CA THR A 56 0.04 4.98 12.03
C THR A 56 -0.60 3.89 11.17
N ALA A 57 0.03 3.52 10.06
CA ALA A 57 -0.47 2.51 9.13
C ALA A 57 -0.24 1.07 9.63
N GLY A 58 0.92 0.80 10.22
CA GLY A 58 1.31 -0.53 10.68
C GLY A 58 0.54 -1.02 11.92
N ALA A 59 -0.05 -0.11 12.70
CA ALA A 59 -0.78 -0.47 13.92
C ALA A 59 -2.00 -1.37 13.65
N SER A 60 -2.76 -1.09 12.58
CA SER A 60 -3.91 -1.92 12.18
C SER A 60 -3.50 -3.18 11.42
N GLU A 61 -2.38 -3.13 10.71
CA GLU A 61 -2.02 -4.18 9.74
C GLU A 61 -1.06 -5.24 10.28
N LEU A 62 -0.24 -4.88 11.26
CA LEU A 62 0.80 -5.72 11.83
C LEU A 62 0.49 -6.16 13.28
N GLY A 63 -0.75 -5.94 13.73
CA GLY A 63 -1.16 -6.25 15.11
C GLY A 63 -1.01 -7.73 15.48
N ASP A 64 -1.06 -8.64 14.51
CA ASP A 64 -0.82 -10.07 14.73
C ASP A 64 0.63 -10.38 15.12
N LEU A 65 1.58 -9.52 14.74
CA LEU A 65 3.00 -9.65 15.08
C LEU A 65 3.31 -9.38 16.55
N SER A 66 2.35 -8.84 17.31
CA SER A 66 2.45 -8.68 18.76
C SER A 66 2.82 -10.00 19.47
N ILE A 67 2.36 -11.16 18.97
CA ILE A 67 2.70 -12.48 19.52
C ILE A 67 4.14 -12.87 19.18
N GLY A 68 4.58 -12.65 17.94
CA GLY A 68 5.96 -12.92 17.53
C GLY A 68 6.96 -12.02 18.27
N TYR A 69 6.58 -10.76 18.48
CA TYR A 69 7.28 -9.83 19.35
C TYR A 69 7.40 -10.38 20.79
N ALA A 70 6.30 -10.85 21.38
CA ALA A 70 6.29 -11.39 22.74
C ALA A 70 7.18 -12.63 22.88
N ASP A 71 7.14 -13.57 21.92
CA ASP A 71 7.96 -14.78 21.99
C ASP A 71 9.46 -14.48 21.83
N ALA A 72 9.81 -13.64 20.85
CA ALA A 72 11.18 -13.22 20.59
C ALA A 72 11.81 -12.48 21.77
N ASN A 73 11.00 -11.67 22.48
CA ASN A 73 11.46 -10.84 23.59
C ASN A 73 10.99 -11.34 24.96
N PHE A 74 10.54 -12.59 25.06
CA PHE A 74 9.92 -13.11 26.29
C PHE A 74 10.79 -12.91 27.53
N LYS A 75 12.11 -13.14 27.44
CA LYS A 75 13.03 -12.97 28.57
C LYS A 75 13.18 -11.51 29.02
N VAL A 76 12.92 -10.56 28.13
CA VAL A 76 12.96 -9.12 28.43
C VAL A 76 11.62 -8.70 29.05
N LEU A 77 10.53 -9.32 28.61
CA LEU A 77 9.18 -9.04 29.10
C LEU A 77 8.87 -9.72 30.45
N ASP A 78 9.33 -10.95 30.65
CA ASP A 78 9.29 -11.73 31.90
C ASP A 78 10.40 -11.22 32.83
N ASN A 79 10.11 -10.12 33.51
CA ASN A 79 11.09 -9.36 34.29
C ASN A 79 11.33 -9.96 35.68
N ASP A 80 10.39 -10.76 36.21
CA ASP A 80 10.59 -11.50 37.46
C ASP A 80 11.10 -12.94 37.25
N GLY A 81 11.06 -13.44 36.02
CA GLY A 81 11.61 -14.73 35.63
C GLY A 81 10.73 -15.91 36.04
N ASP A 82 9.45 -15.69 36.34
CA ASP A 82 8.51 -16.73 36.76
C ASP A 82 8.02 -17.61 35.59
N GLY A 83 8.40 -17.27 34.36
CA GLY A 83 8.07 -18.00 33.14
C GLY A 83 6.71 -17.62 32.55
N GLN A 84 6.11 -16.51 32.98
CA GLN A 84 4.82 -16.01 32.51
C GLN A 84 4.87 -14.50 32.26
N LEU A 85 4.11 -14.02 31.27
CA LEU A 85 3.93 -12.59 31.04
C LEU A 85 2.66 -12.09 31.72
N SER A 86 2.82 -11.29 32.77
CA SER A 86 1.71 -10.65 33.48
C SER A 86 1.28 -9.33 32.79
N LYS A 87 0.05 -8.87 33.05
CA LYS A 87 -0.41 -7.55 32.59
C LYS A 87 0.46 -6.42 33.15
N ASP A 88 0.93 -6.57 34.39
CA ASP A 88 1.77 -5.57 35.06
C ASP A 88 3.14 -5.43 34.38
N GLU A 89 3.75 -6.55 33.95
CA GLU A 89 5.02 -6.52 33.22
C GLU A 89 4.88 -5.91 31.83
N ILE A 90 3.82 -6.28 31.09
CA ILE A 90 3.52 -5.68 29.79
C ILE A 90 3.30 -4.17 29.94
N GLY A 91 2.52 -3.76 30.96
CA GLY A 91 2.26 -2.35 31.28
C GLY A 91 3.53 -1.59 31.69
N LYS A 92 4.39 -2.22 32.51
CA LYS A 92 5.69 -1.66 32.90
C LYS A 92 6.58 -1.42 31.68
N ARG A 93 6.72 -2.42 30.81
CA ARG A 93 7.50 -2.28 29.57
C ARG A 93 6.95 -1.17 28.69
N LYS A 94 5.62 -1.05 28.57
CA LYS A 94 5.00 0.05 27.83
C LYS A 94 5.39 1.41 28.41
N GLY A 95 5.37 1.54 29.73
CA GLY A 95 5.83 2.74 30.43
C GLY A 95 7.30 3.09 30.15
N GLU A 96 8.18 2.09 30.14
CA GLU A 96 9.60 2.26 29.81
C GLU A 96 9.82 2.71 28.36
N VAL A 97 9.15 2.04 27.41
CA VAL A 97 9.25 2.36 25.97
C VAL A 97 8.77 3.77 25.69
N THR A 98 7.62 4.16 26.26
CA THR A 98 7.04 5.50 26.07
C THR A 98 7.83 6.62 26.75
N SER A 99 8.56 6.32 27.84
CA SER A 99 9.34 7.31 28.59
C SER A 99 10.81 7.40 28.17
N ALA A 100 11.31 6.45 27.38
CA ALA A 100 12.70 6.46 26.94
C ALA A 100 13.01 7.68 26.06
N ASN A 101 14.27 8.14 26.03
CA ASN A 101 14.73 9.16 25.08
C ASN A 101 15.04 8.55 23.71
N GLY A 102 14.82 9.28 22.61
CA GLY A 102 15.07 8.82 21.22
C GLY A 102 13.85 8.19 20.53
N GLU A 103 14.02 7.70 19.29
CA GLU A 103 12.91 7.20 18.44
C GLU A 103 12.78 5.67 18.47
N ARG A 104 13.76 4.95 19.06
CA ARG A 104 13.79 3.48 19.11
C ARG A 104 13.92 2.98 20.53
N SER A 105 13.35 1.82 20.78
CA SER A 105 13.49 1.12 22.04
C SER A 105 14.79 0.30 22.12
N GLU A 106 15.07 -0.26 23.29
CA GLU A 106 16.26 -1.08 23.56
C GLU A 106 16.34 -2.35 22.70
N ILE A 107 15.18 -2.87 22.28
CA ILE A 107 15.08 -4.04 21.40
C ILE A 107 15.14 -3.67 19.91
N GLY A 108 15.30 -2.38 19.61
CA GLY A 108 15.49 -1.87 18.26
C GLY A 108 14.21 -1.63 17.46
N LEU A 109 13.01 -1.74 18.03
CA LEU A 109 11.79 -1.31 17.33
C LEU A 109 11.59 0.21 17.42
N PRO A 110 10.85 0.82 16.48
CA PRO A 110 10.24 2.13 16.70
C PRO A 110 9.39 2.08 17.97
N LYS A 111 9.47 3.11 18.81
CA LYS A 111 8.80 3.09 20.13
C LYS A 111 7.29 3.02 20.01
N GLU A 112 6.73 3.76 19.07
CA GLU A 112 5.31 3.82 18.79
C GLU A 112 4.78 2.45 18.33
N LEU A 113 5.57 1.72 17.54
CA LEU A 113 5.23 0.37 17.11
C LEU A 113 5.33 -0.65 18.26
N GLU A 114 6.40 -0.61 19.06
CA GLU A 114 6.49 -1.49 20.23
C GLU A 114 5.37 -1.20 21.23
N ALA A 115 5.04 0.06 21.47
CA ALA A 115 3.90 0.44 22.30
C ALA A 115 2.58 -0.13 21.77
N THR A 116 2.38 -0.13 20.45
CA THR A 116 1.22 -0.74 19.80
C THR A 116 1.19 -2.26 19.95
N PHE A 117 2.34 -2.94 19.85
CA PHE A 117 2.41 -4.37 20.11
C PHE A 117 2.10 -4.71 21.57
N LEU A 118 2.60 -3.91 22.51
CA LEU A 118 2.29 -4.07 23.93
C LEU A 118 0.82 -3.82 24.23
N ASP A 119 0.18 -2.84 23.58
CA ASP A 119 -1.27 -2.61 23.69
C ASP A 119 -2.08 -3.79 23.18
N ASN A 120 -1.73 -4.33 22.01
CA ASN A 120 -2.36 -5.53 21.48
C ASN A 120 -2.18 -6.74 22.41
N LEU A 121 -1.01 -6.90 23.05
CA LEU A 121 -0.78 -7.96 24.04
C LEU A 121 -1.63 -7.76 25.29
N MET A 122 -1.76 -6.52 25.80
CA MET A 122 -2.60 -6.21 26.95
C MET A 122 -4.07 -6.53 26.68
N GLU A 123 -4.58 -6.14 25.51
CA GLU A 123 -5.96 -6.40 25.09
C GLU A 123 -6.24 -7.90 24.97
N ARG A 124 -5.30 -8.65 24.38
CA ARG A 124 -5.46 -10.08 24.09
C ARG A 124 -5.04 -10.99 25.24
N HIS A 125 -4.49 -10.44 26.33
CA HIS A 125 -3.85 -11.19 27.42
C HIS A 125 -4.69 -12.34 27.93
N ASP A 126 -5.96 -12.07 28.24
CA ASP A 126 -6.88 -13.07 28.78
C ASP A 126 -7.22 -14.17 27.79
N SER A 127 -7.24 -13.90 26.49
CA SER A 127 -7.44 -14.95 25.48
C SER A 127 -6.19 -15.79 25.27
N LEU A 128 -5.01 -15.14 25.25
CA LEU A 128 -3.74 -15.79 24.96
C LEU A 128 -3.34 -16.77 26.07
N ARG A 129 -3.59 -16.47 27.35
CA ARG A 129 -3.27 -17.37 28.48
C ARG A 129 -4.00 -18.72 28.48
N TYR A 130 -4.94 -18.91 27.54
CA TYR A 130 -5.68 -20.15 27.33
C TYR A 130 -5.38 -20.84 26.00
N GLU A 131 -4.52 -20.26 25.16
CA GLU A 131 -4.35 -20.71 23.77
C GLU A 131 -3.74 -22.12 23.67
N SER A 132 -2.91 -22.55 24.64
CA SER A 132 -2.30 -23.88 24.63
C SER A 132 -3.11 -24.99 25.29
N ARG A 133 -4.37 -24.71 25.67
CA ARG A 133 -5.21 -25.63 26.42
C ARG A 133 -6.30 -26.21 25.53
N ASP A 134 -6.15 -27.49 25.17
CA ASP A 134 -7.20 -28.29 24.52
C ASP A 134 -8.21 -28.86 25.55
N ASP A 135 -7.97 -28.62 26.85
CA ASP A 135 -8.61 -29.32 27.94
C ASP A 135 -9.75 -28.46 28.51
N GLY A 136 -11.00 -28.84 28.23
CA GLY A 136 -12.20 -28.08 28.59
C GLY A 136 -12.32 -27.70 30.07
N PHE A 137 -12.99 -26.56 30.34
CA PHE A 137 -13.56 -25.92 31.54
C PHE A 137 -13.08 -26.24 32.98
N LEU A 138 -12.51 -27.41 33.28
CA LEU A 138 -12.18 -27.89 34.63
C LEU A 138 -10.77 -27.52 35.13
N THR A 139 -9.92 -26.87 34.31
CA THR A 139 -8.57 -26.44 34.71
C THR A 139 -8.50 -25.02 35.29
N LEU A 140 -9.64 -24.34 35.52
CA LEU A 140 -9.74 -22.97 36.05
C LEU A 140 -9.16 -22.75 37.47
N TYR A 141 -8.72 -23.81 38.17
CA TYR A 141 -8.30 -23.74 39.57
C TYR A 141 -6.78 -23.88 39.80
N GLN A 142 -5.97 -24.12 38.75
CA GLN A 142 -4.50 -24.19 38.82
C GLN A 142 -3.85 -23.29 37.76
N GLU A 143 -4.43 -22.13 37.52
CA GLU A 143 -4.09 -21.33 36.35
C GLU A 143 -2.74 -20.59 36.48
N PRO A 144 -1.88 -20.60 35.46
CA PRO A 144 -0.90 -19.54 35.29
C PRO A 144 -1.63 -18.18 35.25
N ARG A 145 -1.06 -17.21 35.97
CA ARG A 145 -1.59 -15.84 36.08
C ARG A 145 -1.23 -14.98 34.84
N GLY A 146 -0.29 -15.46 34.03
CA GLY A 146 0.18 -14.78 32.82
C GLY A 146 0.25 -15.70 31.60
N ILE A 147 0.72 -15.13 30.49
CA ILE A 147 0.90 -15.84 29.21
C ILE A 147 2.21 -16.62 29.27
N THR A 148 2.18 -17.93 29.09
CA THR A 148 3.41 -18.74 29.04
C THR A 148 4.01 -18.80 27.63
N ARG A 149 5.26 -19.24 27.50
CA ARG A 149 5.85 -19.57 26.18
C ARG A 149 5.06 -20.64 25.43
N LYS A 150 4.43 -21.58 26.14
CA LYS A 150 3.60 -22.62 25.50
C LYS A 150 2.35 -22.00 24.88
N ASP A 151 1.74 -21.04 25.57
CA ASP A 151 0.60 -20.27 25.05
C ASP A 151 0.98 -19.46 23.81
N LEU A 152 2.11 -18.77 23.84
CA LEU A 152 2.63 -18.04 22.67
C LEU A 152 2.90 -18.99 21.49
N ALA A 153 3.53 -20.15 21.73
CA ALA A 153 3.79 -21.13 20.68
C ALA A 153 2.50 -21.65 20.02
N SER A 154 1.45 -21.90 20.81
CA SER A 154 0.12 -22.26 20.29
C SER A 154 -0.51 -21.12 19.49
N ALA A 155 -0.43 -19.89 19.99
CA ALA A 155 -0.93 -18.70 19.31
C ALA A 155 -0.21 -18.45 17.97
N ILE A 156 1.10 -18.64 17.93
CA ILE A 156 1.92 -18.57 16.71
C ILE A 156 1.44 -19.62 15.72
N SER A 157 1.29 -20.89 16.13
CA SER A 157 0.84 -21.97 15.25
C SER A 157 -0.53 -21.70 14.60
N ARG A 158 -1.49 -21.17 15.39
CA ARG A 158 -2.80 -20.76 14.87
C ARG A 158 -2.70 -19.57 13.93
N THR A 159 -1.92 -18.56 14.29
CA THR A 159 -1.74 -17.35 13.48
C THR A 159 -1.02 -17.66 12.17
N ASP A 160 -0.03 -18.53 12.19
CA ASP A 160 0.65 -19.07 11.00
C ASP A 160 -0.32 -19.76 10.05
N SER A 161 -1.25 -20.56 10.61
CA SER A 161 -2.31 -21.21 9.82
C SER A 161 -3.19 -20.18 9.11
N LEU A 162 -3.61 -19.12 9.80
CA LEU A 162 -4.39 -18.02 9.23
C LEU A 162 -3.59 -17.23 8.19
N ARG A 163 -2.34 -16.85 8.50
CA ARG A 163 -1.45 -16.15 7.56
C ARG A 163 -1.22 -16.96 6.29
N LYS A 164 -1.05 -18.29 6.38
CA LYS A 164 -0.93 -19.16 5.19
C LYS A 164 -2.24 -19.23 4.38
N GLN A 165 -3.37 -19.28 5.06
CA GLN A 165 -4.69 -19.33 4.41
C GLN A 165 -5.00 -18.03 3.65
N PHE A 166 -4.66 -16.88 4.23
CA PHE A 166 -4.91 -15.55 3.68
C PHE A 166 -3.68 -14.91 3.04
N ALA A 167 -2.57 -15.65 2.89
CA ALA A 167 -1.35 -15.13 2.31
C ALA A 167 -1.63 -14.57 0.91
N PRO A 168 -1.15 -13.35 0.59
CA PRO A 168 -1.18 -12.86 -0.76
C PRO A 168 -0.49 -13.86 -1.69
N ARG A 169 -1.22 -14.37 -2.66
CA ARG A 169 -0.62 -15.19 -3.71
C ARG A 169 -0.06 -14.22 -4.73
N THR A 170 1.26 -14.10 -4.81
CA THR A 170 1.95 -13.48 -5.96
C THR A 170 1.30 -14.02 -7.22
N TYR A 171 0.89 -13.12 -8.12
CA TYR A 171 0.02 -13.52 -9.20
C TYR A 171 0.67 -14.62 -10.02
N LEU A 172 1.95 -14.44 -10.40
CA LEU A 172 2.66 -15.36 -11.29
C LEU A 172 4.19 -15.28 -11.13
N THR A 173 4.86 -16.41 -10.89
CA THR A 173 6.35 -16.51 -10.81
C THR A 173 7.01 -17.03 -12.10
N LYS A 174 6.23 -17.38 -13.12
CA LYS A 174 6.72 -17.92 -14.41
C LYS A 174 5.93 -17.33 -15.57
N GLY A 175 6.61 -17.10 -16.70
CA GLY A 175 5.98 -16.65 -17.95
C GLY A 175 5.89 -15.14 -18.14
N PHE A 176 6.60 -14.36 -17.32
CA PHE A 176 6.75 -12.92 -17.50
C PHE A 176 8.18 -12.58 -17.87
N ASP A 177 8.32 -11.63 -18.79
CA ASP A 177 9.58 -10.97 -19.09
C ASP A 177 9.61 -9.61 -18.40
N SER A 178 10.79 -9.16 -17.97
CA SER A 178 10.97 -7.78 -17.49
C SER A 178 10.50 -6.80 -18.55
N SER A 179 9.62 -5.87 -18.17
CA SER A 179 9.15 -4.83 -19.10
C SER A 179 10.25 -3.80 -19.35
N PRO A 180 10.30 -3.20 -20.56
CA PRO A 180 11.19 -2.07 -20.82
C PRO A 180 10.88 -0.88 -19.89
N VAL A 181 11.92 -0.26 -19.33
CA VAL A 181 11.85 0.95 -18.49
C VAL A 181 12.28 2.23 -19.21
N ALA A 182 12.76 2.12 -20.46
CA ALA A 182 13.44 3.20 -21.17
C ALA A 182 12.55 4.43 -21.45
N ASP A 183 11.23 4.30 -21.37
CA ASP A 183 10.26 5.38 -21.56
C ASP A 183 9.71 5.95 -20.24
N ILE A 184 10.23 5.50 -19.09
CA ILE A 184 9.81 5.95 -17.76
C ILE A 184 10.74 7.09 -17.30
N PRO A 185 10.20 8.26 -16.89
CA PRO A 185 11.01 9.34 -16.32
C PRO A 185 11.85 8.87 -15.13
N ASP A 186 13.06 9.41 -14.97
CA ASP A 186 13.99 9.01 -13.91
C ASP A 186 13.39 9.19 -12.51
N SER A 187 12.64 10.27 -12.30
CA SER A 187 11.91 10.54 -11.05
C SER A 187 10.88 9.45 -10.72
N VAL A 188 10.22 8.90 -11.73
CA VAL A 188 9.24 7.81 -11.59
C VAL A 188 9.93 6.46 -11.42
N GLN A 189 11.05 6.23 -12.10
CA GLN A 189 11.88 5.04 -11.87
C GLN A 189 12.41 5.00 -10.43
N GLU A 190 12.86 6.14 -9.88
CA GLU A 190 13.28 6.24 -8.48
C GLU A 190 12.16 5.82 -7.53
N LEU A 191 10.91 6.26 -7.78
CA LEU A 191 9.73 5.88 -6.98
C LEU A 191 9.42 4.39 -7.07
N LEU A 192 9.39 3.82 -8.28
CA LEU A 192 9.13 2.40 -8.50
C LEU A 192 10.19 1.54 -7.79
N ASN A 193 11.46 1.92 -7.91
CA ASN A 193 12.57 1.23 -7.25
C ASN A 193 12.46 1.36 -5.72
N LEU A 194 12.11 2.55 -5.21
CA LEU A 194 11.95 2.77 -3.77
C LEU A 194 10.82 1.90 -3.22
N GLY A 195 9.68 1.83 -3.90
CA GLY A 195 8.55 0.95 -3.56
C GLY A 195 8.83 -0.55 -3.77
N GLY A 196 9.93 -0.90 -4.43
CA GLY A 196 10.25 -2.29 -4.75
C GLY A 196 9.34 -2.90 -5.82
N MET A 197 8.80 -2.07 -6.72
CA MET A 197 7.88 -2.47 -7.77
C MET A 197 8.58 -3.25 -8.88
N GLU A 198 8.00 -4.38 -9.27
CA GLU A 198 8.43 -5.17 -10.42
C GLU A 198 7.55 -4.88 -11.64
N LEU A 199 8.16 -4.43 -12.74
CA LEU A 199 7.47 -4.25 -14.02
C LEU A 199 7.60 -5.50 -14.88
N LYS A 200 6.46 -6.11 -15.21
CA LYS A 200 6.37 -7.40 -15.89
C LYS A 200 5.48 -7.33 -17.13
N SER A 201 5.86 -8.08 -18.16
CA SER A 201 5.10 -8.19 -19.40
C SER A 201 4.81 -9.66 -19.75
N VAL A 202 3.63 -9.93 -20.31
CA VAL A 202 3.24 -11.27 -20.81
C VAL A 202 3.02 -11.30 -22.31
N SER A 203 3.43 -12.40 -22.93
CA SER A 203 3.01 -12.72 -24.29
C SER A 203 1.61 -13.35 -24.27
N GLY A 204 0.68 -12.79 -25.05
CA GLY A 204 -0.72 -13.22 -25.06
C GLY A 204 -1.57 -12.48 -24.02
N SER A 205 -2.77 -13.00 -23.72
CA SER A 205 -3.68 -12.30 -22.82
C SER A 205 -3.30 -12.47 -21.34
N LEU A 206 -3.13 -11.34 -20.66
CA LEU A 206 -2.92 -11.23 -19.21
C LEU A 206 -4.11 -11.79 -18.46
N LYS A 207 -5.33 -11.54 -18.93
CA LYS A 207 -6.55 -12.15 -18.38
C LYS A 207 -6.46 -13.67 -18.32
N ASP A 208 -6.06 -14.31 -19.42
CA ASP A 208 -5.99 -15.77 -19.47
C ASP A 208 -4.88 -16.30 -18.56
N LYS A 209 -3.73 -15.61 -18.54
CA LYS A 209 -2.63 -15.89 -17.61
C LYS A 209 -3.06 -15.78 -16.15
N LEU A 210 -3.80 -14.74 -15.78
CA LEU A 210 -4.29 -14.56 -14.42
C LEU A 210 -5.35 -15.62 -14.05
N LYS A 211 -6.25 -15.97 -14.97
CA LYS A 211 -7.27 -17.02 -14.75
C LYS A 211 -6.69 -18.41 -14.52
N GLU A 212 -5.63 -18.76 -15.26
CA GLU A 212 -4.92 -20.04 -15.08
C GLU A 212 -4.43 -20.24 -13.64
N HIS A 213 -4.19 -19.14 -12.91
CA HIS A 213 -3.57 -19.16 -11.59
C HIS A 213 -4.48 -18.69 -10.45
N HIS A 214 -5.55 -17.95 -10.75
CA HIS A 214 -6.52 -17.43 -9.78
C HIS A 214 -7.94 -17.75 -10.20
N SER A 215 -8.33 -19.03 -10.11
CA SER A 215 -9.69 -19.50 -10.43
C SER A 215 -10.80 -18.89 -9.53
N GLU A 216 -10.43 -18.18 -8.47
CA GLU A 216 -11.33 -17.67 -7.43
C GLU A 216 -11.48 -16.14 -7.40
N GLN A 217 -10.78 -15.38 -8.27
CA GLN A 217 -10.90 -13.91 -8.31
C GLN A 217 -11.58 -13.43 -9.62
N PRO A 218 -12.87 -13.06 -9.59
CA PRO A 218 -13.62 -12.68 -10.79
C PRO A 218 -13.26 -11.31 -11.39
N ASN A 219 -12.56 -10.43 -10.66
CA ASN A 219 -12.30 -9.04 -11.09
C ASN A 219 -11.07 -8.88 -12.01
N THR A 220 -10.21 -9.88 -12.17
CA THR A 220 -9.07 -9.89 -13.11
C THR A 220 -9.48 -10.09 -14.58
N ALA A 221 -10.78 -10.09 -14.87
CA ALA A 221 -11.36 -10.62 -16.10
C ALA A 221 -11.33 -9.69 -17.34
N MET A 222 -10.74 -8.50 -17.28
CA MET A 222 -10.76 -7.53 -18.40
C MET A 222 -9.47 -6.73 -18.61
N ALA A 223 -8.41 -7.02 -17.86
CA ALA A 223 -7.28 -6.11 -17.72
C ALA A 223 -6.20 -6.37 -18.80
N VAL A 224 -5.87 -5.35 -19.59
CA VAL A 224 -4.67 -5.29 -20.45
C VAL A 224 -3.43 -4.82 -19.66
N GLY A 225 -3.65 -4.37 -18.42
CA GLY A 225 -2.67 -3.98 -17.41
C GLY A 225 -3.24 -4.28 -16.02
N LEU A 226 -2.37 -4.49 -15.02
CA LEU A 226 -2.75 -4.63 -13.62
C LEU A 226 -1.64 -4.13 -12.71
N TYR A 227 -1.94 -3.13 -11.89
CA TYR A 227 -1.19 -2.77 -10.70
C TYR A 227 -1.70 -3.56 -9.47
N SER A 228 -0.76 -4.07 -8.67
CA SER A 228 -1.03 -4.72 -7.40
C SER A 228 -0.06 -4.23 -6.33
N ALA A 229 -0.55 -3.42 -5.39
CA ALA A 229 0.20 -3.03 -4.18
C ALA A 229 0.64 -4.27 -3.39
N THR A 230 -0.30 -5.20 -3.15
CA THR A 230 -0.06 -6.40 -2.34
C THR A 230 1.10 -7.28 -2.83
N THR A 231 1.34 -7.32 -4.15
CA THR A 231 2.41 -8.14 -4.73
C THR A 231 3.58 -7.30 -5.24
N ASN A 232 3.49 -5.98 -5.13
CA ASN A 232 4.44 -5.01 -5.69
C ASN A 232 4.71 -5.24 -7.19
N GLU A 233 3.65 -5.51 -7.95
CA GLU A 233 3.76 -5.85 -9.38
C GLU A 233 2.93 -4.89 -10.24
N ILE A 234 3.50 -4.49 -11.37
CA ILE A 234 2.76 -3.95 -12.51
C ILE A 234 2.93 -4.94 -13.66
N MET A 235 1.81 -5.48 -14.13
CA MET A 235 1.77 -6.49 -15.17
C MET A 235 1.05 -5.93 -16.40
N THR A 236 1.61 -6.11 -17.60
CA THR A 236 0.99 -5.66 -18.84
C THR A 236 1.01 -6.71 -19.95
N GLU A 237 0.03 -6.68 -20.84
CA GLU A 237 0.05 -7.46 -22.08
C GLU A 237 1.05 -6.87 -23.08
N LYS A 238 1.91 -7.72 -23.67
CA LYS A 238 2.79 -7.32 -24.78
C LYS A 238 1.97 -6.97 -26.01
N GLY A 239 2.32 -5.87 -26.66
CA GLY A 239 1.70 -5.47 -27.92
C GLY A 239 1.66 -3.95 -28.10
N SER A 240 0.81 -3.50 -29.03
CA SER A 240 0.69 -2.07 -29.37
C SER A 240 0.22 -1.19 -28.22
N TYR A 241 -0.49 -1.77 -27.24
CA TYR A 241 -1.04 -1.05 -26.09
C TYR A 241 -0.17 -1.13 -24.83
N GLU A 242 0.92 -1.90 -24.84
CA GLU A 242 1.73 -2.18 -23.63
C GLU A 242 2.20 -0.89 -22.94
N ALA A 243 2.71 0.08 -23.71
CA ALA A 243 3.18 1.35 -23.16
C ALA A 243 2.05 2.18 -22.52
N LYS A 244 0.85 2.19 -23.13
CA LYS A 244 -0.33 2.87 -22.58
C LYS A 244 -0.75 2.21 -21.27
N SER A 245 -0.96 0.89 -21.29
CA SER A 245 -1.34 0.13 -20.10
C SER A 245 -0.31 0.31 -18.98
N ARG A 246 0.99 0.24 -19.29
CA ARG A 246 2.05 0.45 -18.29
C ARG A 246 1.95 1.82 -17.63
N GLN A 247 1.77 2.88 -18.41
CA GLN A 247 1.63 4.23 -17.83
C GLN A 247 0.36 4.38 -16.98
N HIS A 248 -0.74 3.75 -17.40
CA HIS A 248 -1.99 3.71 -16.63
C HIS A 248 -1.78 3.04 -15.27
N GLU A 249 -1.19 1.85 -15.25
CA GLU A 249 -0.90 1.12 -14.01
C GLU A 249 0.11 1.84 -13.12
N ILE A 250 1.11 2.52 -13.70
CA ILE A 250 2.00 3.40 -12.94
C ILE A 250 1.21 4.56 -12.34
N GLY A 251 0.17 5.06 -13.01
CA GLY A 251 -0.75 6.05 -12.45
C GLY A 251 -1.43 5.57 -11.17
N HIS A 252 -1.86 4.31 -11.12
CA HIS A 252 -2.39 3.73 -9.87
C HIS A 252 -1.34 3.64 -8.77
N PHE A 253 -0.12 3.23 -9.10
CA PHE A 253 0.99 3.24 -8.14
C PHE A 253 1.27 4.65 -7.60
N ILE A 254 1.22 5.69 -8.45
CA ILE A 254 1.44 7.07 -8.02
C ILE A 254 0.27 7.60 -7.18
N ASP A 255 -0.99 7.23 -7.49
CA ASP A 255 -2.16 7.57 -6.65
C ASP A 255 -2.01 7.02 -5.23
N ASP A 256 -1.53 5.78 -5.11
CA ASP A 256 -1.23 5.13 -3.84
C ASP A 256 -0.06 5.82 -3.12
N ALA A 257 1.06 5.99 -3.81
CA ALA A 257 2.26 6.62 -3.25
C ALA A 257 2.03 8.05 -2.75
N LEU A 258 1.15 8.81 -3.41
CA LEU A 258 0.83 10.18 -3.02
C LEU A 258 0.06 10.26 -1.69
N SER A 259 -0.43 9.15 -1.14
CA SER A 259 -1.15 9.13 0.13
C SER A 259 -0.71 7.99 1.05
N PRO A 260 -0.01 8.28 2.16
CA PRO A 260 0.49 7.23 3.05
C PRO A 260 -0.62 6.37 3.67
N GLY A 261 -0.31 5.11 3.94
CA GLY A 261 -1.09 4.25 4.84
C GLY A 261 -2.31 3.60 4.21
N ARG A 262 -2.18 3.11 2.97
CA ARG A 262 -3.24 2.45 2.17
C ARG A 262 -4.51 3.29 1.97
N SER A 263 -4.41 4.60 2.08
CA SER A 263 -5.40 5.52 1.51
C SER A 263 -4.89 6.00 0.16
N HIS A 264 -5.78 6.38 -0.75
CA HIS A 264 -5.37 6.87 -2.06
C HIS A 264 -5.46 8.39 -2.12
N PHE A 265 -4.62 9.05 -2.92
CA PHE A 265 -4.76 10.49 -3.15
C PHE A 265 -6.17 10.83 -3.65
N THR A 266 -6.75 9.96 -4.45
CA THR A 266 -8.13 10.05 -4.97
C THR A 266 -9.24 9.98 -3.91
N GLU A 267 -8.91 9.67 -2.66
CA GLU A 267 -9.84 9.68 -1.52
C GLU A 267 -9.73 10.95 -0.68
N ARG A 268 -8.72 11.79 -0.94
CA ARG A 268 -8.51 13.01 -0.17
C ARG A 268 -9.67 13.99 -0.38
N PRO A 269 -10.16 14.65 0.68
CA PRO A 269 -11.28 15.59 0.57
C PRO A 269 -11.08 16.67 -0.49
N ALA A 270 -9.86 17.18 -0.66
CA ALA A 270 -9.56 18.19 -1.66
C ALA A 270 -9.73 17.68 -3.11
N PHE A 271 -9.28 16.46 -3.40
CA PHE A 271 -9.47 15.85 -4.73
C PHE A 271 -10.94 15.53 -4.97
N VAL A 272 -11.62 14.94 -3.99
CA VAL A 272 -13.06 14.63 -4.08
C VAL A 272 -13.87 15.90 -4.36
N GLN A 273 -13.59 16.99 -3.66
CA GLN A 273 -14.24 18.29 -3.90
C GLN A 273 -13.96 18.84 -5.31
N ALA A 274 -12.73 18.72 -5.81
CA ALA A 274 -12.38 19.14 -7.16
C ALA A 274 -13.14 18.33 -8.22
N LEU A 275 -13.23 17.01 -8.03
CA LEU A 275 -13.96 16.13 -8.93
C LEU A 275 -15.47 16.34 -8.87
N ASP A 276 -16.05 16.51 -7.69
CA ASP A 276 -17.48 16.81 -7.52
C ASP A 276 -17.85 18.13 -8.20
N LYS A 277 -16.96 19.13 -8.14
CA LYS A 277 -17.13 20.39 -8.87
C LYS A 277 -17.19 20.15 -10.39
N ASP A 278 -16.26 19.37 -10.94
CA ASP A 278 -16.28 19.04 -12.37
C ASP A 278 -17.56 18.27 -12.75
N MET A 279 -17.91 17.24 -11.97
CA MET A 279 -19.12 16.44 -12.17
C MET A 279 -20.41 17.28 -12.16
N SER A 280 -20.50 18.26 -11.26
CA SER A 280 -21.67 19.15 -11.16
C SER A 280 -21.84 20.09 -12.37
N ALA A 281 -20.77 20.32 -13.13
CA ALA A 281 -20.79 21.14 -14.33
C ALA A 281 -21.15 20.34 -15.60
N LEU A 282 -21.21 19.01 -15.52
CA LEU A 282 -21.50 18.14 -16.66
C LEU A 282 -23.00 18.10 -16.98
N SER A 283 -23.32 18.07 -18.27
CA SER A 283 -24.70 17.87 -18.73
C SER A 283 -25.11 16.41 -18.59
N SER A 284 -26.27 16.16 -17.98
CA SER A 284 -26.87 14.83 -17.90
C SER A 284 -27.39 14.32 -19.25
N ALA A 285 -27.47 15.17 -20.28
CA ALA A 285 -27.94 14.81 -21.61
C ALA A 285 -26.83 14.29 -22.54
N THR A 286 -25.57 14.28 -22.09
CA THR A 286 -24.43 13.82 -22.89
C THR A 286 -24.44 12.30 -23.06
N GLU A 287 -24.30 11.81 -24.29
CA GLU A 287 -24.13 10.39 -24.58
C GLU A 287 -22.67 9.96 -24.38
N TRP A 288 -22.26 9.74 -23.13
CA TRP A 288 -20.87 9.48 -22.75
C TRP A 288 -20.22 8.26 -23.44
N ASN A 289 -21.00 7.28 -23.90
CA ASN A 289 -20.44 6.15 -24.67
C ASN A 289 -19.98 6.55 -26.06
N LYS A 290 -20.54 7.62 -26.65
CA LYS A 290 -20.11 8.15 -27.95
C LYS A 290 -19.07 9.24 -27.77
N GLU A 291 -19.25 10.08 -26.76
CA GLU A 291 -18.34 11.18 -26.48
C GLU A 291 -17.01 10.71 -25.88
N PHE A 292 -17.03 9.57 -25.18
CA PHE A 292 -15.87 9.07 -24.46
C PHE A 292 -15.69 7.54 -24.47
N PRO A 293 -15.65 6.89 -25.65
CA PRO A 293 -15.62 5.43 -25.75
C PRO A 293 -14.35 4.79 -25.18
N GLU A 294 -13.22 5.50 -25.18
CA GLU A 294 -11.91 5.03 -24.73
C GLU A 294 -11.71 5.09 -23.21
N ALA A 295 -12.53 5.86 -22.49
CA ALA A 295 -12.42 5.99 -21.04
C ALA A 295 -12.72 4.67 -20.32
N HIS A 296 -12.06 4.46 -19.18
CA HIS A 296 -12.25 3.24 -18.41
C HIS A 296 -13.72 3.01 -18.04
N LEU A 297 -14.14 1.73 -17.98
CA LEU A 297 -15.55 1.36 -17.77
C LEU A 297 -16.14 1.96 -16.48
N PHE A 298 -15.35 2.03 -15.41
CA PHE A 298 -15.78 2.65 -14.15
C PHE A 298 -16.00 4.16 -14.29
N VAL A 299 -15.16 4.86 -15.06
CA VAL A 299 -15.32 6.29 -15.33
C VAL A 299 -16.60 6.54 -16.11
N ARG A 300 -16.83 5.80 -17.20
CA ARG A 300 -18.07 5.90 -17.98
C ARG A 300 -19.30 5.59 -17.13
N SER A 301 -19.23 4.56 -16.29
CA SER A 301 -20.33 4.20 -15.38
C SER A 301 -20.63 5.34 -14.40
N GLY A 302 -19.60 5.99 -13.86
CA GLY A 302 -19.76 7.14 -12.97
C GLY A 302 -20.32 8.38 -13.66
N LEU A 303 -19.92 8.64 -14.91
CA LEU A 303 -20.48 9.71 -15.75
C LEU A 303 -21.99 9.53 -15.97
N TYR A 304 -22.45 8.30 -16.27
CA TYR A 304 -23.89 8.01 -16.38
C TYR A 304 -24.63 8.10 -15.05
N ALA A 305 -24.00 7.69 -13.96
CA ALA A 305 -24.59 7.76 -12.63
C ALA A 305 -24.64 9.19 -12.07
N GLY A 306 -23.94 10.15 -12.69
CA GLY A 306 -23.76 11.51 -12.18
C GLY A 306 -22.94 11.58 -10.90
N ARG A 307 -22.20 10.51 -10.56
CA ARG A 307 -21.35 10.41 -9.37
C ARG A 307 -20.24 9.39 -9.57
N MET A 308 -19.07 9.64 -8.99
CA MET A 308 -17.91 8.76 -9.12
C MET A 308 -17.76 7.84 -7.89
N SER A 309 -17.71 6.53 -8.13
CA SER A 309 -17.32 5.56 -7.10
C SER A 309 -15.84 5.68 -6.77
N GLU A 310 -15.39 5.04 -5.70
CA GLU A 310 -13.96 4.95 -5.36
C GLU A 310 -13.12 4.40 -6.51
N SER A 311 -13.53 3.26 -7.09
CA SER A 311 -12.84 2.70 -8.26
C SER A 311 -12.82 3.68 -9.43
N ALA A 312 -13.92 4.39 -9.72
CA ALA A 312 -13.94 5.37 -10.81
C ALA A 312 -12.97 6.54 -10.57
N ARG A 313 -12.79 6.99 -9.32
CA ARG A 313 -11.82 8.05 -8.99
C ARG A 313 -10.38 7.63 -9.24
N LYS A 314 -10.03 6.41 -8.85
CA LYS A 314 -8.71 5.80 -9.09
C LYS A 314 -8.39 5.71 -10.58
N GLU A 315 -9.38 5.29 -11.38
CA GLU A 315 -9.25 5.23 -12.85
C GLU A 315 -9.13 6.61 -13.48
N ILE A 316 -9.87 7.62 -12.98
CA ILE A 316 -9.72 9.00 -13.43
C ILE A 316 -8.29 9.49 -13.21
N PHE A 317 -7.69 9.19 -12.05
CA PHE A 317 -6.30 9.55 -11.80
C PHE A 317 -5.36 8.87 -12.79
N ALA A 318 -5.48 7.56 -12.98
CA ALA A 318 -4.64 6.80 -13.90
C ALA A 318 -4.77 7.27 -15.36
N ASP A 319 -6.00 7.50 -15.84
CA ASP A 319 -6.27 8.03 -17.18
C ASP A 319 -5.76 9.48 -17.34
N LEU A 320 -5.87 10.31 -16.30
CA LEU A 320 -5.31 11.66 -16.26
C LEU A 320 -3.80 11.67 -16.05
N TYR A 321 -3.17 10.57 -15.65
CA TYR A 321 -1.73 10.44 -15.44
C TYR A 321 -1.02 9.94 -16.71
N GLN A 322 -1.56 8.93 -17.37
CA GLN A 322 -1.00 8.37 -18.60
C GLN A 322 -1.11 9.36 -19.77
N THR A 323 -0.05 9.46 -20.57
CA THR A 323 0.03 10.43 -21.68
C THR A 323 0.19 9.77 -23.05
N GLN A 324 0.36 8.43 -23.11
CA GLN A 324 0.47 7.73 -24.40
C GLN A 324 -0.77 7.87 -25.27
N ASP A 325 -1.96 7.91 -24.66
CA ASP A 325 -3.20 8.21 -25.37
C ASP A 325 -3.52 9.70 -25.23
N THR A 326 -2.92 10.50 -26.12
CA THR A 326 -3.03 11.97 -26.07
C THR A 326 -4.47 12.44 -26.25
N GLU A 327 -5.26 11.75 -27.08
CA GLU A 327 -6.67 12.09 -27.31
C GLU A 327 -7.50 11.86 -26.05
N LEU A 328 -7.38 10.67 -25.44
CA LEU A 328 -8.01 10.37 -24.15
C LEU A 328 -7.55 11.33 -23.06
N TYR A 329 -6.26 11.57 -22.93
CA TYR A 329 -5.68 12.49 -21.94
C TYR A 329 -6.27 13.89 -22.08
N CYS A 330 -6.25 14.47 -23.28
CA CYS A 330 -6.77 15.82 -23.50
C CYS A 330 -8.28 15.90 -23.30
N LYS A 331 -9.03 14.87 -23.73
CA LYS A 331 -10.48 14.80 -23.47
C LYS A 331 -10.76 14.71 -21.97
N MET A 332 -10.06 13.85 -21.21
CA MET A 332 -10.19 13.74 -19.75
C MET A 332 -9.96 15.10 -19.07
N ARG A 333 -8.91 15.83 -19.46
CA ARG A 333 -8.61 17.15 -18.89
C ARG A 333 -9.70 18.19 -19.18
N SER A 334 -10.31 18.12 -20.36
CA SER A 334 -11.41 19.02 -20.72
C SER A 334 -12.69 18.73 -19.92
N VAL A 335 -12.94 17.46 -19.59
CA VAL A 335 -14.11 17.01 -18.81
C VAL A 335 -13.89 17.21 -17.31
N PHE A 336 -12.65 17.02 -16.83
CA PHE A 336 -12.28 17.08 -15.42
C PHE A 336 -11.16 18.13 -15.13
N PRO A 337 -11.38 19.42 -15.44
CA PRO A 337 -10.33 20.43 -15.33
C PRO A 337 -9.90 20.71 -13.88
N ALA A 338 -10.80 20.70 -12.90
CA ALA A 338 -10.44 20.94 -11.51
C ALA A 338 -9.70 19.73 -10.90
N ALA A 339 -10.17 18.50 -11.16
CA ALA A 339 -9.49 17.29 -10.71
C ALA A 339 -8.10 17.17 -11.36
N SER A 340 -7.99 17.49 -12.65
CA SER A 340 -6.71 17.52 -13.36
C SER A 340 -5.73 18.52 -12.75
N ALA A 341 -6.19 19.74 -12.40
CA ALA A 341 -5.35 20.73 -11.76
C ALA A 341 -4.88 20.30 -10.37
N ALA A 342 -5.73 19.58 -9.62
CA ALA A 342 -5.36 19.02 -8.32
C ALA A 342 -4.25 17.97 -8.45
N ILE A 343 -4.35 17.09 -9.46
CA ILE A 343 -3.30 16.09 -9.76
C ILE A 343 -2.00 16.80 -10.16
N ASP A 344 -2.05 17.75 -11.09
CA ASP A 344 -0.85 18.44 -11.56
C ASP A 344 -0.13 19.17 -10.43
N LYS A 345 -0.89 19.82 -9.54
CA LYS A 345 -0.33 20.43 -8.34
C LYS A 345 0.35 19.39 -7.44
N ALA A 346 -0.32 18.27 -7.17
CA ALA A 346 0.24 17.22 -6.31
C ALA A 346 1.54 16.63 -6.88
N LEU A 347 1.57 16.35 -8.19
CA LEU A 347 2.78 15.84 -8.86
C LEU A 347 3.91 16.88 -8.80
N HIS A 348 3.61 18.14 -9.07
CA HIS A 348 4.59 19.24 -9.02
C HIS A 348 5.18 19.43 -7.62
N ASP A 349 4.33 19.55 -6.60
CA ASP A 349 4.75 19.75 -5.20
C ASP A 349 5.65 18.60 -4.69
N GLN A 350 5.50 17.41 -5.27
CA GLN A 350 6.28 16.22 -4.92
C GLN A 350 7.49 15.99 -5.83
N GLY A 351 7.62 16.78 -6.90
CA GLY A 351 8.67 16.64 -7.92
C GLY A 351 8.56 15.34 -8.74
N ILE A 352 7.34 14.89 -8.99
CA ILE A 352 7.05 13.71 -9.82
C ILE A 352 6.81 14.16 -11.25
N GLU A 353 7.63 13.68 -12.18
CA GLU A 353 7.45 13.99 -13.59
C GLU A 353 6.38 13.12 -14.23
N ARG A 354 5.61 13.71 -15.15
CA ARG A 354 4.73 12.96 -16.04
C ARG A 354 5.52 12.42 -17.23
N PHE A 355 5.02 11.35 -17.81
CA PHE A 355 5.52 10.85 -19.07
C PHE A 355 5.41 11.91 -20.17
N SER A 356 6.50 12.12 -20.94
CA SER A 356 6.46 12.99 -22.11
C SER A 356 5.54 12.39 -23.18
N LEU A 357 4.76 13.27 -23.80
CA LEU A 357 4.11 12.95 -25.06
C LEU A 357 5.20 12.64 -26.10
N LYS A 358 4.95 11.70 -27.01
CA LYS A 358 5.91 11.22 -28.03
C LYS A 358 6.50 12.29 -28.98
N ASN A 359 6.24 13.58 -28.77
CA ASN A 359 6.65 14.70 -29.61
C ASN A 359 7.46 15.81 -28.91
N ASN A 360 8.06 15.58 -27.72
CA ASN A 360 8.89 16.58 -26.99
C ASN A 360 8.22 17.94 -26.75
N ALA A 361 6.89 18.02 -26.86
CA ALA A 361 6.13 19.22 -26.58
C ALA A 361 5.79 19.24 -25.07
N PRO A 362 5.94 20.38 -24.37
CA PRO A 362 5.45 20.51 -23.00
C PRO A 362 3.98 20.09 -22.92
N LEU A 363 3.59 19.35 -21.87
CA LEU A 363 2.22 18.85 -21.67
C LEU A 363 1.15 19.96 -21.82
N SER A 364 1.49 21.20 -21.43
CA SER A 364 0.63 22.39 -21.62
C SER A 364 0.29 22.70 -23.08
N THR A 365 1.17 22.39 -24.03
CA THR A 365 0.96 22.69 -25.45
C THR A 365 0.15 21.63 -26.20
N ALA A 366 0.08 20.41 -25.69
CA ALA A 366 -0.50 19.29 -26.43
C ALA A 366 -2.02 19.23 -26.43
N CYS A 367 -2.66 19.74 -25.38
CA CYS A 367 -4.12 19.85 -25.31
C CYS A 367 -4.63 21.23 -25.75
N GLY A 368 -3.77 22.08 -26.32
CA GLY A 368 -4.11 23.45 -26.70
C GLY A 368 -4.38 24.38 -25.51
N ASP A 369 -3.96 23.99 -24.30
CA ASP A 369 -4.32 24.66 -23.06
C ASP A 369 -3.29 25.79 -22.77
N THR A 370 -3.65 27.02 -23.12
CA THR A 370 -2.81 28.22 -22.91
C THR A 370 -2.83 28.73 -21.46
N ARG A 371 -3.50 28.02 -20.54
CA ARG A 371 -3.41 28.34 -19.12
C ARG A 371 -2.10 27.83 -18.57
N ALA A 372 -1.15 28.76 -18.50
CA ALA A 372 0.17 28.61 -17.92
C ALA A 372 0.16 27.74 -16.66
N LEU A 373 1.05 26.76 -16.64
CA LEU A 373 1.60 26.21 -15.40
C LEU A 373 1.89 27.37 -14.46
N ILE A 374 1.19 27.42 -13.33
CA ILE A 374 1.64 28.22 -12.20
C ILE A 374 2.91 27.51 -11.72
N LEU A 375 4.05 28.14 -12.03
CA LEU A 375 5.39 27.79 -11.53
C LEU A 375 5.42 27.87 -10.00
#